data_AF-A0A842SEY8-F1
#
_entry.id   AF-A0A842SEY8-F1
#
_cell.length_a   1.000
_cell.length_b   1.000
_cell.length_c   1.000
_cell.angle_alpha   90.00
_cell.angle_beta   90.00
_cell.angle_gamma   90.00
#
_symmetry.space_group_name_H-M   'P 1'
#
loop_
_entity.id
_entity.type
_entity.pdbx_description
1 polymer ?
#
loop_
_entity_poly.entity_id
_entity_poly.type
_entity_poly.pdbx_seq_one_letter_code
_entity_poly.pdbx_strand_id
1 'polypeptide(L)'
;MYQTLEELWNVVDDLNQKHFPENSLKPILGDGKTFRPKVMFVFINPTHANISSNQNWQGPRFPFIGTKPVWRIFHRAGMFDDELIKKINNSKSWSLKFTNQVLNFLKSKSFYFTNIVKWTGSDAALPNSEKIKLFLPILEREIEIVQPQYIVTFGLIPFENMTNQKIKLKDYFEEIMKSQKLRFFDTEYNGFRTKIIPCYFPVGRGDPKKAVEILKLINRL
;
A
#
# COMPACT_ATOMS: atom_id res chain seq x y z
N MET A 1 4.60 20.20 12.58
CA MET A 1 3.89 18.91 12.42
C MET A 1 2.99 19.05 11.20
N TYR A 2 3.25 18.30 10.11
CA TYR A 2 2.58 18.49 8.80
C TYR A 2 1.08 18.19 8.88
N GLN A 3 0.21 19.13 8.61
CA GLN A 3 -1.23 19.00 8.84
C GLN A 3 -1.97 18.35 7.66
N THR A 4 -1.39 18.39 6.46
CA THR A 4 -2.02 17.87 5.23
C THR A 4 -1.14 16.83 4.53
N LEU A 5 -1.76 16.01 3.69
CA LEU A 5 -1.01 15.08 2.83
C LEU A 5 -0.10 15.83 1.84
N GLU A 6 -0.54 16.99 1.34
CA GLU A 6 0.26 17.81 0.43
C GLU A 6 1.57 18.27 1.08
N GLU A 7 1.51 18.79 2.31
CA GLU A 7 2.71 19.14 3.08
C GLU A 7 3.60 17.93 3.32
N LEU A 8 3.02 16.77 3.66
CA LEU A 8 3.76 15.53 3.87
C LEU A 8 4.46 15.05 2.59
N TRP A 9 3.85 15.26 1.42
CA TRP A 9 4.42 14.88 0.14
C TRP A 9 5.58 15.78 -0.28
N ASN A 10 5.52 17.09 0.01
CA ASN A 10 6.67 17.98 -0.17
C ASN A 10 7.88 17.50 0.65
N VAL A 11 7.64 17.05 1.89
CA VAL A 11 8.69 16.49 2.75
C VAL A 11 9.27 15.20 2.17
N VAL A 12 8.44 14.34 1.59
CA VAL A 12 8.91 13.12 0.92
C VAL A 12 9.80 13.47 -0.27
N ASP A 13 9.43 14.48 -1.07
CA ASP A 13 10.24 14.94 -2.18
C ASP A 13 11.59 15.50 -1.72
N ASP A 14 11.61 16.32 -0.66
CA ASP A 14 12.84 16.85 -0.06
C ASP A 14 13.73 15.74 0.51
N LEU A 15 13.15 14.79 1.24
CA LEU A 15 13.86 13.62 1.75
C LEU A 15 14.47 12.80 0.61
N ASN A 16 13.74 12.61 -0.47
CA ASN A 16 14.21 11.84 -1.60
C ASN A 16 15.38 12.54 -2.32
N GLN A 17 15.29 13.86 -2.53
CA GLN A 17 16.37 14.65 -3.10
C GLN A 17 17.62 14.66 -2.22
N LYS A 18 17.44 14.82 -0.90
CA LYS A 18 18.54 14.89 0.06
C LYS A 18 19.28 13.57 0.24
N HIS A 19 18.53 12.47 0.37
CA HIS A 19 19.11 11.16 0.71
C HIS A 19 19.38 10.27 -0.49
N PHE A 20 18.73 10.52 -1.64
CA PHE A 20 18.86 9.72 -2.86
C PHE A 20 18.98 10.59 -4.12
N PRO A 21 19.92 11.56 -4.18
CA PRO A 21 20.02 12.52 -5.30
C PRO A 21 20.27 11.84 -6.65
N GLU A 22 20.96 10.70 -6.66
CA GLU A 22 21.25 9.92 -7.87
C GLU A 22 20.04 9.10 -8.38
N ASN A 23 18.96 9.02 -7.61
CA ASN A 23 17.79 8.25 -8.04
C ASN A 23 16.95 9.05 -9.03
N SER A 24 16.96 8.61 -10.29
CA SER A 24 16.12 9.21 -11.34
C SER A 24 14.63 8.88 -11.19
N LEU A 25 14.24 7.91 -10.36
CA LEU A 25 12.85 7.57 -10.12
C LEU A 25 12.23 8.46 -9.03
N LYS A 26 11.03 8.95 -9.29
CA LYS A 26 10.24 9.71 -8.31
C LYS A 26 9.62 8.78 -7.26
N PRO A 27 9.39 9.26 -6.03
CA PRO A 27 8.73 8.50 -4.99
C PRO A 27 7.28 8.15 -5.36
N ILE A 28 6.77 7.05 -4.80
CA ILE A 28 5.34 6.70 -4.89
C ILE A 28 4.70 6.95 -3.53
N LEU A 29 3.69 7.81 -3.55
CA LEU A 29 3.01 8.33 -2.38
C LEU A 29 1.78 7.45 -2.05
N GLY A 30 1.01 7.85 -1.05
CA GLY A 30 -0.28 7.23 -0.75
C GLY A 30 -1.45 7.95 -1.41
N ASP A 31 -2.44 7.22 -1.89
CA ASP A 31 -3.67 7.80 -2.47
C ASP A 31 -4.86 6.83 -2.39
N GLY A 32 -6.05 7.34 -2.69
CA GLY A 32 -7.33 6.66 -2.58
C GLY A 32 -8.33 7.54 -1.82
N LYS A 33 -9.09 6.96 -0.90
CA LYS A 33 -9.92 7.70 0.05
C LYS A 33 -9.02 8.29 1.15
N THR A 34 -8.74 9.59 1.06
CA THR A 34 -7.74 10.29 1.87
C THR A 34 -8.21 10.71 3.27
N PHE A 35 -9.50 10.55 3.57
CA PHE A 35 -10.05 10.81 4.90
C PHE A 35 -10.95 9.66 5.34
N ARG A 36 -10.59 9.06 6.47
CA ARG A 36 -11.27 7.93 7.11
C ARG A 36 -11.62 6.80 6.12
N PRO A 37 -10.65 6.27 5.35
CA PRO A 37 -10.91 5.08 4.54
C PRO A 37 -11.28 3.91 5.45
N LYS A 38 -12.05 2.98 4.90
CA LYS A 38 -12.36 1.73 5.57
C LYS A 38 -11.09 0.90 5.75
N VAL A 39 -10.26 0.82 4.69
CA VAL A 39 -9.02 0.03 4.72
C VAL A 39 -7.89 0.82 4.08
N MET A 40 -6.79 0.95 4.81
CA MET A 40 -5.48 1.35 4.28
C MET A 40 -4.64 0.10 4.02
N PHE A 41 -4.12 -0.04 2.81
CA PHE A 41 -3.23 -1.12 2.41
C PHE A 41 -1.78 -0.60 2.38
N VAL A 42 -0.94 -1.16 3.24
CA VAL A 42 0.48 -0.79 3.37
C VAL A 42 1.35 -1.88 2.76
N PHE A 43 2.00 -1.54 1.65
CA PHE A 43 2.98 -2.39 0.95
C PHE A 43 4.42 -2.05 1.38
N ILE A 44 5.42 -2.69 0.78
CA ILE A 44 6.83 -2.55 1.20
C ILE A 44 7.45 -1.29 0.58
N ASN A 45 7.85 -1.38 -0.70
CA ASN A 45 8.42 -0.27 -1.47
C ASN A 45 7.96 -0.37 -2.93
N PRO A 46 7.82 0.76 -3.62
CA PRO A 46 7.59 0.79 -5.05
C PRO A 46 8.84 0.39 -5.83
N THR A 47 8.61 -0.05 -7.07
CA THR A 47 9.66 -0.35 -8.05
C THR A 47 9.40 0.43 -9.35
N HIS A 48 10.38 0.48 -10.25
CA HIS A 48 10.26 1.10 -11.57
C HIS A 48 9.07 0.59 -12.41
N ALA A 49 8.54 -0.61 -12.09
CA ALA A 49 7.36 -1.17 -12.75
C ALA A 49 6.10 -0.31 -12.53
N ASN A 50 6.08 0.52 -11.47
CA ASN A 50 5.08 1.56 -11.34
C ASN A 50 5.42 2.70 -12.31
N ILE A 51 4.63 2.84 -13.37
CA ILE A 51 4.91 3.83 -14.43
C ILE A 51 4.89 5.28 -13.92
N SER A 52 4.17 5.52 -12.81
CA SER A 52 4.14 6.82 -12.14
C SER A 52 5.39 7.10 -11.32
N SER A 53 6.45 6.30 -11.44
CA SER A 53 7.80 6.64 -10.94
C SER A 53 8.61 7.47 -11.96
N ASN A 54 8.17 7.51 -13.23
CA ASN A 54 8.82 8.30 -14.26
C ASN A 54 8.74 9.81 -13.94
N GLN A 55 9.84 10.55 -14.08
CA GLN A 55 9.88 11.99 -13.79
C GLN A 55 8.87 12.80 -14.61
N ASN A 56 8.62 12.39 -15.86
CA ASN A 56 7.71 13.08 -16.79
C ASN A 56 6.23 12.74 -16.53
N TRP A 57 5.91 11.87 -15.58
CA TRP A 57 4.53 11.58 -15.20
C TRP A 57 3.88 12.79 -14.52
N GLN A 58 2.81 13.32 -15.11
CA GLN A 58 2.09 14.51 -14.63
C GLN A 58 0.81 14.18 -13.84
N GLY A 59 0.63 12.91 -13.45
CA GLY A 59 -0.55 12.45 -12.73
C GLY A 59 -0.27 12.13 -11.26
N PRO A 60 -1.28 11.64 -10.53
CA PRO A 60 -1.08 11.15 -9.18
C PRO A 60 -0.09 9.97 -9.17
N ARG A 61 0.69 9.85 -8.09
CA ARG A 61 1.69 8.80 -7.88
C ARG A 61 1.26 7.93 -6.71
N PHE A 62 0.60 6.82 -6.99
CA PHE A 62 0.15 5.86 -5.99
C PHE A 62 0.54 4.42 -6.38
N PRO A 63 0.46 3.45 -5.45
CA PRO A 63 0.94 2.11 -5.71
C PRO A 63 0.27 1.45 -6.92
N PHE A 64 1.07 0.69 -7.68
CA PHE A 64 0.63 -0.24 -8.72
C PHE A 64 0.05 0.35 -10.01
N ILE A 65 0.17 1.65 -10.25
CA ILE A 65 -0.17 2.25 -11.57
C ILE A 65 0.67 1.57 -12.66
N GLY A 66 0.01 1.08 -13.71
CA GLY A 66 0.66 0.41 -14.84
C GLY A 66 1.07 -1.05 -14.56
N THR A 67 0.90 -1.56 -13.34
CA THR A 67 1.12 -2.97 -13.03
C THR A 67 -0.19 -3.75 -13.17
N LYS A 68 -0.13 -5.08 -13.31
CA LYS A 68 -1.31 -5.96 -13.46
C LYS A 68 -1.47 -6.98 -12.33
N PRO A 69 -0.41 -7.65 -11.85
CA PRO A 69 -0.57 -8.80 -10.94
C PRO A 69 -1.27 -8.47 -9.62
N VAL A 70 -1.01 -7.30 -9.02
CA VAL A 70 -1.64 -6.91 -7.75
C VAL A 70 -3.14 -6.67 -7.93
N TRP A 71 -3.56 -5.95 -8.97
CA TRP A 71 -4.98 -5.73 -9.25
C TRP A 71 -5.75 -7.05 -9.44
N ARG A 72 -5.13 -8.06 -10.08
CA ARG A 72 -5.71 -9.40 -10.23
C ARG A 72 -5.92 -10.11 -8.89
N ILE A 73 -5.13 -9.78 -7.87
CA ILE A 73 -5.28 -10.36 -6.52
C ILE A 73 -6.50 -9.75 -5.84
N PHE A 74 -6.60 -8.43 -5.85
CA PHE A 74 -7.77 -7.72 -5.30
C PHE A 74 -9.06 -8.14 -6.03
N HIS A 75 -9.01 -8.29 -7.35
CA HIS A 75 -10.12 -8.82 -8.14
C HIS A 75 -10.54 -10.22 -7.71
N ARG A 76 -9.60 -11.18 -7.61
CA ARG A 76 -9.88 -12.55 -7.14
C ARG A 76 -10.41 -12.62 -5.71
N ALA A 77 -10.14 -11.60 -4.90
CA ALA A 77 -10.70 -11.48 -3.55
C ALA A 77 -12.10 -10.83 -3.53
N GLY A 78 -12.66 -10.46 -4.68
CA GLY A 78 -13.95 -9.79 -4.81
C GLY A 78 -13.92 -8.29 -4.46
N MET A 79 -12.73 -7.67 -4.44
CA MET A 79 -12.52 -6.27 -4.05
C MET A 79 -12.38 -5.32 -5.25
N PHE A 80 -12.44 -5.86 -6.47
CA PHE A 80 -12.30 -5.14 -7.72
C PHE A 80 -13.33 -5.64 -8.74
N ASP A 81 -13.84 -4.78 -9.60
CA ASP A 81 -14.88 -5.17 -10.58
C ASP A 81 -14.29 -5.80 -11.86
N ASP A 82 -15.11 -6.62 -12.53
CA ASP A 82 -14.73 -7.37 -13.74
C ASP A 82 -14.40 -6.46 -14.93
N GLU A 83 -15.09 -5.32 -15.06
CA GLU A 83 -14.91 -4.42 -16.19
C GLU A 83 -13.56 -3.68 -16.10
N LEU A 84 -13.25 -3.15 -14.93
CA LEU A 84 -12.05 -2.40 -14.64
C LEU A 84 -10.83 -3.33 -14.64
N ILE A 85 -10.92 -4.55 -14.10
CA ILE A 85 -9.81 -5.50 -14.20
C ILE A 85 -9.54 -5.91 -15.66
N LYS A 86 -10.58 -6.07 -16.48
CA LYS A 86 -10.44 -6.33 -17.92
C LYS A 86 -9.73 -5.17 -18.61
N LYS A 87 -10.12 -3.93 -18.30
CA LYS A 87 -9.44 -2.72 -18.80
C LYS A 87 -7.96 -2.66 -18.35
N ILE A 88 -7.66 -2.94 -17.09
CA ILE A 88 -6.27 -2.99 -16.56
C ILE A 88 -5.45 -4.04 -17.31
N ASN A 89 -6.01 -5.24 -17.52
CA ASN A 89 -5.34 -6.33 -18.20
C ASN A 89 -5.05 -6.04 -19.67
N ASN A 90 -5.96 -5.36 -20.35
CA ASN A 90 -5.82 -5.03 -21.77
C ASN A 90 -5.01 -3.76 -22.03
N SER A 91 -4.80 -2.93 -21.01
CA SER A 91 -4.00 -1.71 -21.14
C SER A 91 -2.51 -2.06 -21.24
N LYS A 92 -1.85 -1.51 -22.27
CA LYS A 92 -0.37 -1.55 -22.42
C LYS A 92 0.29 -0.42 -21.64
N SER A 93 -0.35 0.74 -21.60
CA SER A 93 0.02 1.91 -20.80
C SER A 93 -1.23 2.49 -20.13
N TRP A 94 -1.07 3.32 -19.09
CA TRP A 94 -2.19 4.02 -18.46
C TRP A 94 -2.13 5.50 -18.83
N SER A 95 -3.24 6.03 -19.35
CA SER A 95 -3.43 7.47 -19.51
C SER A 95 -3.84 8.11 -18.18
N LEU A 96 -3.70 9.43 -18.04
CA LEU A 96 -4.18 10.15 -16.85
C LEU A 96 -5.68 9.91 -16.59
N LYS A 97 -6.48 9.89 -17.66
CA LYS A 97 -7.92 9.57 -17.58
C LYS A 97 -8.15 8.18 -16.98
N PHE A 98 -7.41 7.18 -17.43
CA PHE A 98 -7.55 5.82 -16.92
C PHE A 98 -7.02 5.67 -15.49
N THR A 99 -5.90 6.31 -15.16
CA THR A 99 -5.39 6.37 -13.79
C THR A 99 -6.43 6.98 -12.85
N ASN A 100 -7.05 8.10 -13.23
CA ASN A 100 -8.10 8.74 -12.43
C ASN A 100 -9.35 7.86 -12.29
N GLN A 101 -9.69 7.08 -13.31
CA GLN A 101 -10.77 6.09 -13.21
C GLN A 101 -10.47 5.04 -12.12
N VAL A 102 -9.26 4.47 -12.12
CA VAL A 102 -8.83 3.50 -11.09
C VAL A 102 -8.79 4.15 -9.71
N LEU A 103 -8.28 5.37 -9.60
CA LEU A 103 -8.23 6.11 -8.34
C LEU A 103 -9.64 6.38 -7.79
N ASN A 104 -10.59 6.77 -8.65
CA ASN A 104 -11.98 6.98 -8.25
C ASN A 104 -12.65 5.68 -7.80
N PHE A 105 -12.28 4.54 -8.40
CA PHE A 105 -12.71 3.23 -7.91
C PHE A 105 -12.18 2.95 -6.50
N LEU A 106 -10.89 3.20 -6.22
CA LEU A 106 -10.36 3.05 -4.86
C LEU A 106 -11.11 3.92 -3.86
N LYS A 107 -11.38 5.18 -4.23
CA LYS A 107 -12.15 6.12 -3.42
C LYS A 107 -13.56 5.61 -3.12
N SER A 108 -14.27 5.07 -4.12
CA SER A 108 -15.63 4.56 -3.95
C SER A 108 -15.70 3.29 -3.10
N LYS A 109 -14.62 2.51 -3.07
CA LYS A 109 -14.46 1.35 -2.16
C LYS A 109 -13.95 1.73 -0.77
N SER A 110 -13.72 3.02 -0.51
CA SER A 110 -13.11 3.51 0.73
C SER A 110 -11.76 2.87 1.01
N PHE A 111 -10.96 2.68 -0.04
CA PHE A 111 -9.61 2.13 0.03
C PHE A 111 -8.56 3.23 -0.08
N TYR A 112 -7.46 3.04 0.63
CA TYR A 112 -6.27 3.87 0.53
C TYR A 112 -5.05 2.96 0.35
N PHE A 113 -4.21 3.23 -0.63
CA PHE A 113 -3.05 2.40 -0.97
C PHE A 113 -1.77 3.18 -0.71
N THR A 114 -0.81 2.59 -0.01
CA THR A 114 0.47 3.24 0.31
C THR A 114 1.59 2.24 0.58
N ASN A 115 2.82 2.71 0.79
CA ASN A 115 3.99 1.88 1.10
C ASN A 115 4.62 2.31 2.43
N ILE A 116 5.27 1.42 3.18
CA ILE A 116 6.11 1.82 4.32
C ILE A 116 7.32 2.65 3.87
N VAL A 117 7.89 2.35 2.70
CA VAL A 117 8.97 3.13 2.09
C VAL A 117 8.47 3.76 0.80
N LYS A 118 8.59 5.10 0.68
CA LYS A 118 8.13 5.85 -0.51
C LYS A 118 9.15 5.87 -1.64
N TRP A 119 10.42 5.62 -1.33
CA TRP A 119 11.51 5.55 -2.30
C TRP A 119 11.30 4.41 -3.31
N THR A 120 11.50 4.74 -4.59
CA THR A 120 11.34 3.78 -5.70
C THR A 120 12.66 3.11 -6.05
N GLY A 121 12.66 1.78 -5.99
CA GLY A 121 13.79 0.96 -6.42
C GLY A 121 13.85 0.75 -7.92
N SER A 122 15.07 0.67 -8.44
CA SER A 122 15.34 0.24 -9.82
C SER A 122 14.96 -1.23 -10.06
N ASP A 123 14.82 -2.04 -9.01
CA ASP A 123 14.44 -3.44 -9.08
C ASP A 123 13.46 -3.84 -7.95
N ALA A 124 13.30 -5.14 -7.73
CA ALA A 124 12.45 -5.71 -6.69
C ALA A 124 13.18 -5.95 -5.35
N ALA A 125 14.36 -5.34 -5.13
CA ALA A 125 15.07 -5.46 -3.87
C ALA A 125 14.27 -4.83 -2.73
N LEU A 126 14.33 -5.47 -1.57
CA LEU A 126 13.71 -4.98 -0.35
C LEU A 126 14.48 -3.77 0.20
N PRO A 127 13.80 -2.79 0.82
CA PRO A 127 14.47 -1.65 1.41
C PRO A 127 15.31 -2.12 2.61
N ASN A 128 16.50 -1.53 2.77
CA ASN A 128 17.32 -1.75 3.95
C ASN A 128 16.72 -1.04 5.18
N SER A 129 17.26 -1.34 6.36
CA SER A 129 16.79 -0.78 7.63
C SER A 129 16.88 0.76 7.68
N GLU A 130 17.87 1.37 7.01
CA GLU A 130 18.02 2.82 6.93
C GLU A 130 16.86 3.48 6.18
N LYS A 131 16.48 2.94 5.01
CA LYS A 131 15.31 3.41 4.26
C LYS A 131 14.02 3.25 5.08
N ILE A 132 13.86 2.13 5.77
CA ILE A 132 12.69 1.91 6.63
C ILE A 132 12.64 2.95 7.76
N LYS A 133 13.75 3.16 8.49
CA LYS A 133 13.85 4.18 9.54
C LYS A 133 13.56 5.59 9.03
N LEU A 134 13.97 5.91 7.80
CA LEU A 134 13.74 7.22 7.20
C LEU A 134 12.25 7.47 6.88
N PHE A 135 11.53 6.47 6.39
CA PHE A 135 10.14 6.62 5.93
C PHE A 135 9.07 6.16 6.93
N LEU A 136 9.42 5.41 7.99
CA LEU A 136 8.45 4.99 9.00
C LEU A 136 7.73 6.20 9.65
N PRO A 137 8.43 7.28 10.09
CA PRO A 137 7.76 8.46 10.63
C PRO A 137 6.83 9.16 9.63
N ILE A 138 7.14 9.06 8.33
CA ILE A 138 6.27 9.58 7.26
C ILE A 138 4.97 8.75 7.19
N LEU A 139 5.07 7.43 7.22
CA LEU A 139 3.88 6.56 7.23
C LEU A 139 3.05 6.76 8.49
N GLU A 140 3.67 6.90 9.67
CA GLU A 140 2.97 7.20 10.92
C GLU A 140 2.17 8.50 10.80
N ARG A 141 2.80 9.56 10.29
CA ARG A 141 2.11 10.83 10.07
C ARG A 141 1.01 10.74 9.01
N GLU A 142 1.22 9.98 7.96
CA GLU A 142 0.20 9.70 6.94
C GLU A 142 -1.02 9.00 7.56
N ILE A 143 -0.82 8.01 8.43
CA ILE A 143 -1.90 7.31 9.14
C ILE A 143 -2.66 8.28 10.06
N GLU A 144 -1.97 9.18 10.76
CA GLU A 144 -2.59 10.20 11.60
C GLU A 144 -3.50 11.16 10.82
N ILE A 145 -3.06 11.56 9.61
CA ILE A 145 -3.82 12.45 8.72
C ILE A 145 -5.01 11.71 8.10
N VAL A 146 -4.79 10.48 7.61
CA VAL A 146 -5.77 9.70 6.84
C VAL A 146 -6.81 9.02 7.75
N GLN A 147 -6.43 8.63 8.97
CA GLN A 147 -7.28 8.00 9.98
C GLN A 147 -8.05 6.74 9.50
N PRO A 148 -7.37 5.70 8.98
CA PRO A 148 -8.03 4.49 8.47
C PRO A 148 -8.68 3.64 9.57
N GLN A 149 -9.88 3.09 9.32
CA GLN A 149 -10.55 2.19 10.26
C GLN A 149 -9.75 0.89 10.47
N TYR A 150 -9.18 0.33 9.40
CA TYR A 150 -8.30 -0.83 9.43
C TYR A 150 -7.07 -0.59 8.56
N ILE A 151 -5.94 -1.19 8.95
CA ILE A 151 -4.71 -1.21 8.18
C ILE A 151 -4.38 -2.66 7.82
N VAL A 152 -4.10 -2.94 6.56
CA VAL A 152 -3.63 -4.24 6.08
C VAL A 152 -2.17 -4.11 5.66
N THR A 153 -1.28 -4.83 6.34
CA THR A 153 0.16 -4.82 6.04
C THR A 153 0.53 -6.01 5.19
N PHE A 154 1.11 -5.77 4.01
CA PHE A 154 1.53 -6.83 3.09
C PHE A 154 2.99 -7.24 3.33
N GLY A 155 3.16 -8.43 3.91
CA GLY A 155 4.46 -8.97 4.32
C GLY A 155 4.83 -8.59 5.76
N LEU A 156 5.87 -9.24 6.28
CA LEU A 156 6.34 -9.02 7.66
C LEU A 156 7.03 -7.67 7.84
N ILE A 157 7.68 -7.10 6.82
CA ILE A 157 8.39 -5.82 6.94
C ILE A 157 7.46 -4.70 7.44
N PRO A 158 6.35 -4.34 6.76
CA PRO A 158 5.45 -3.32 7.26
C PRO A 158 4.81 -3.74 8.60
N PHE A 159 4.44 -5.01 8.75
CA PHE A 159 3.81 -5.51 9.99
C PHE A 159 4.71 -5.32 11.22
N GLU A 160 5.93 -5.83 11.18
CA GLU A 160 6.86 -5.82 12.32
C GLU A 160 7.28 -4.41 12.69
N ASN A 161 7.51 -3.53 11.71
CA ASN A 161 7.88 -2.13 11.98
C ASN A 161 6.72 -1.29 12.52
N MET A 162 5.47 -1.59 12.12
CA MET A 162 4.30 -0.84 12.58
C MET A 162 3.74 -1.32 13.91
N THR A 163 3.98 -2.57 14.28
CA THR A 163 3.42 -3.18 15.51
C THR A 163 4.47 -3.44 16.59
N ASN A 164 5.76 -3.46 16.23
CA ASN A 164 6.85 -4.01 17.06
C ASN A 164 6.64 -5.47 17.48
N GLN A 165 5.76 -6.20 16.80
CA GLN A 165 5.47 -7.61 17.07
C GLN A 165 6.10 -8.51 16.02
N LYS A 166 6.57 -9.69 16.45
CA LYS A 166 7.05 -10.74 15.56
C LYS A 166 6.05 -11.88 15.53
N ILE A 167 5.62 -12.26 14.32
CA ILE A 167 4.71 -13.38 14.10
C ILE A 167 5.22 -14.25 12.95
N LYS A 168 4.69 -15.46 12.83
CA LYS A 168 4.77 -16.24 11.61
C LYS A 168 3.48 -16.06 10.83
N LEU A 169 3.55 -15.56 9.59
CA LEU A 169 2.36 -15.41 8.74
C LEU A 169 1.63 -16.74 8.50
N LYS A 170 2.35 -17.87 8.54
CA LYS A 170 1.77 -19.20 8.43
C LYS A 170 0.81 -19.49 9.58
N ASP A 171 1.28 -19.31 10.81
CA ASP A 171 0.51 -19.56 12.03
C ASP A 171 -0.72 -18.63 12.08
N TYR A 172 -0.53 -17.34 11.75
CA TYR A 172 -1.63 -16.40 11.62
C TYR A 172 -2.68 -16.86 10.61
N PHE A 173 -2.24 -17.28 9.42
CA PHE A 173 -3.13 -17.74 8.35
C PHE A 173 -3.91 -19.00 8.76
N GLU A 174 -3.25 -20.00 9.34
CA GLU A 174 -3.89 -21.22 9.81
C GLU A 174 -4.96 -20.92 10.88
N GLU A 175 -4.67 -20.00 11.81
CA GLU A 175 -5.60 -19.53 12.84
C GLU A 175 -6.87 -18.90 12.23
N ILE A 176 -6.72 -17.92 11.33
CA ILE A 176 -7.86 -17.19 10.76
C ILE A 176 -8.64 -18.03 9.73
N MET A 177 -8.00 -18.98 9.06
CA MET A 177 -8.69 -19.92 8.16
C MET A 177 -9.48 -20.97 8.93
N LYS A 178 -8.93 -21.49 10.05
CA LYS A 178 -9.65 -22.44 10.91
C LYS A 178 -10.87 -21.80 11.56
N SER A 179 -10.74 -20.57 12.04
CA SER A 179 -11.82 -19.85 12.73
C SER A 179 -12.77 -19.10 11.80
N GLN A 180 -12.36 -18.87 10.54
CA GLN A 180 -13.03 -17.96 9.59
C GLN A 180 -13.23 -16.54 10.14
N LYS A 181 -12.35 -16.11 11.06
CA LYS A 181 -12.40 -14.80 11.72
C LYS A 181 -11.03 -14.14 11.66
N LEU A 182 -11.00 -12.84 11.34
CA LEU A 182 -9.76 -12.06 11.38
C LEU A 182 -9.30 -11.87 12.81
N ARG A 183 -8.00 -12.08 13.04
CA ARG A 183 -7.30 -11.61 14.24
C ARG A 183 -6.68 -10.24 13.95
N PHE A 184 -6.89 -9.31 14.87
CA PHE A 184 -6.44 -7.92 14.78
C PHE A 184 -5.31 -7.64 15.75
N PHE A 185 -4.48 -6.66 15.40
CA PHE A 185 -3.42 -6.13 16.26
C PHE A 185 -3.70 -4.64 16.49
N ASP A 186 -3.92 -4.26 17.75
CA ASP A 186 -4.16 -2.86 18.10
C ASP A 186 -2.89 -2.03 17.99
N THR A 187 -3.03 -0.81 17.49
CA THR A 187 -1.95 0.17 17.39
C THR A 187 -2.49 1.58 17.64
N GLU A 188 -1.61 2.47 18.07
CA GLU A 188 -1.92 3.88 18.35
C GLU A 188 -0.85 4.77 17.73
N TYR A 189 -1.29 5.73 16.91
CA TYR A 189 -0.43 6.75 16.29
C TYR A 189 -0.91 8.12 16.77
N ASN A 190 -0.17 8.75 17.68
CA ASN A 190 -0.45 10.09 18.19
C ASN A 190 -1.93 10.28 18.63
N GLY A 191 -2.43 9.36 19.45
CA GLY A 191 -3.82 9.34 19.93
C GLY A 191 -4.85 8.77 18.95
N PHE A 192 -4.50 8.51 17.70
CA PHE A 192 -5.35 7.79 16.75
C PHE A 192 -5.17 6.27 16.90
N ARG A 193 -6.23 5.59 17.33
CA ARG A 193 -6.25 4.12 17.47
C ARG A 193 -6.80 3.45 16.24
N THR A 194 -6.15 2.38 15.79
CA THR A 194 -6.60 1.56 14.67
C THR A 194 -6.14 0.11 14.86
N LYS A 195 -6.52 -0.75 13.91
CA LYS A 195 -6.24 -2.18 13.94
C LYS A 195 -5.48 -2.61 12.70
N ILE A 196 -4.41 -3.38 12.90
CA ILE A 196 -3.58 -3.97 11.84
C ILE A 196 -3.99 -5.42 11.58
N ILE A 197 -4.03 -5.79 10.31
CA ILE A 197 -4.27 -7.13 9.78
C ILE A 197 -3.06 -7.54 8.91
N PRO A 198 -2.24 -8.51 9.32
CA PRO A 198 -1.15 -9.00 8.49
C PRO A 198 -1.68 -9.80 7.30
N CYS A 199 -1.05 -9.60 6.14
CA CYS A 199 -1.39 -10.31 4.90
C CYS A 199 -0.11 -10.76 4.18
N TYR A 200 -0.21 -11.85 3.41
CA TYR A 200 0.87 -12.27 2.51
C TYR A 200 1.04 -11.27 1.37
N PHE A 201 2.28 -10.98 0.99
CA PHE A 201 2.54 -10.13 -0.18
C PHE A 201 1.88 -10.76 -1.43
N PRO A 202 1.21 -9.96 -2.28
CA PRO A 202 0.28 -10.51 -3.27
C PRO A 202 0.97 -11.03 -4.54
N VAL A 203 2.28 -10.83 -4.69
CA VAL A 203 3.05 -11.12 -5.91
C VAL A 203 4.50 -11.54 -5.58
N GLY A 204 5.28 -11.93 -6.60
CA GLY A 204 6.70 -12.23 -6.46
C GLY A 204 6.97 -13.41 -5.52
N ARG A 205 7.85 -13.20 -4.52
CA ARG A 205 8.19 -14.21 -3.50
C ARG A 205 7.13 -14.38 -2.39
N GLY A 206 5.99 -13.68 -2.50
CA GLY A 206 4.87 -13.82 -1.58
C GLY A 206 4.03 -15.08 -1.82
N ASP A 207 2.85 -15.13 -1.21
CA ASP A 207 1.86 -16.20 -1.43
C ASP A 207 0.55 -15.61 -1.94
N PRO A 208 0.40 -15.47 -3.28
CA PRO A 208 -0.80 -14.96 -3.93
C PRO A 208 -2.10 -15.66 -3.51
N LYS A 209 -2.06 -16.97 -3.27
CA LYS A 209 -3.27 -17.75 -2.96
C LYS A 209 -3.72 -17.44 -1.54
N LYS A 210 -2.81 -17.45 -0.58
CA LYS A 210 -3.12 -17.06 0.80
C LYS A 210 -3.53 -15.60 0.92
N ALA A 211 -2.88 -14.70 0.17
CA ALA A 211 -3.27 -13.29 0.13
C ALA A 211 -4.73 -13.12 -0.30
N VAL A 212 -5.20 -13.84 -1.32
CA VAL A 212 -6.60 -13.81 -1.76
C VAL A 212 -7.54 -14.26 -0.65
N GLU A 213 -7.24 -15.34 0.06
CA GLU A 213 -8.14 -15.84 1.14
C GLU A 213 -8.22 -14.86 2.32
N ILE A 214 -7.11 -14.23 2.71
CA ILE A 214 -7.12 -13.18 3.75
C ILE A 214 -7.94 -11.97 3.27
N LEU A 215 -7.73 -11.54 2.03
CA LEU A 215 -8.47 -10.42 1.45
C LEU A 215 -9.97 -10.68 1.31
N LYS A 216 -10.39 -11.93 1.05
CA LYS A 216 -11.81 -12.30 1.08
C LYS A 216 -12.44 -12.11 2.46
N LEU A 217 -11.70 -12.41 3.54
CA LEU A 217 -12.17 -12.13 4.90
C LEU A 217 -12.24 -10.61 5.16
N ILE A 218 -11.22 -9.86 4.72
CA ILE A 218 -11.20 -8.39 4.84
C ILE A 218 -12.36 -7.74 4.08
N ASN A 219 -12.73 -8.27 2.91
CA ASN A 219 -13.84 -7.75 2.11
C ASN A 219 -15.22 -7.93 2.78
N ARG A 220 -15.30 -8.71 3.87
CA ARG A 220 -16.52 -8.92 4.66
C ARG A 220 -16.61 -8.02 5.90
N LEU A 221 -15.52 -7.32 6.25
CA LEU A 221 -15.60 -6.17 7.17
C LEU A 221 -16.49 -5.12 6.54
#